data_AF-A0A1Y2D4Q5-F1
#
_entry.id   AF-A0A1Y2D4Q5-F1
#
_cell.length_a   1.000
_cell.length_b   1.000
_cell.length_c   1.000
_cell.angle_alpha   90.00
_cell.angle_beta   90.00
_cell.angle_gamma   90.00
#
_symmetry.space_group_name_H-M   'P 1'
#
loop_
_entity.id
_entity.type
_entity.pdbx_description
1 polymer ?
#
loop_
_entity_poly.entity_id
_entity_poly.type
_entity_poly.pdbx_seq_one_letter_code
_entity_poly.pdbx_strand_id
1 'polypeptide(L)'
;MQTVDILTEKQKLVLEILEMDNFKKLEDFINSIEIPIYFLNSTNFELNMALFLNCSLKIVKLIYNNCNYKTLNYVVKCSYHLYDKDNIKDKMNLNDVDNSNELININNCIKSPLLVSLENSDFQTAEFLIKNGADISFKINDKYILEILREEELLTTKKLNFLLKNGFSLKKFEIERLSNFEFKYIKMCLENYVFDTNFIKNLLSIYKNGKRISKRNFNHIINVEKNKIVIPRNFYLEYLDKKDYRKVEYLYKYYDTANSNSFEEFILFYLNYFDRNFNKKTFYDFFNFIINNNTILPFSKEYAIKEIEIIIQNKKLKMVQLIKNNDTLKLKAFLRKNNYILNYLYSSKNEILNLINDHNTSSSVVYLLQKNFLNENSDEDTIN
;
A
#
# COMPACT_ATOMS: atom_id res chain seq x y z
N MET A 1 47.70 -24.13 -6.49
CA MET A 1 47.77 -22.75 -5.96
C MET A 1 47.82 -21.71 -7.08
N GLN A 2 48.70 -21.82 -8.09
CA GLN A 2 48.83 -20.81 -9.17
C GLN A 2 47.57 -20.45 -9.96
N THR A 3 46.63 -21.38 -10.19
CA THR A 3 45.42 -21.11 -11.00
C THR A 3 44.35 -20.29 -10.28
N VAL A 4 44.31 -20.34 -8.95
CA VAL A 4 43.35 -19.56 -8.15
C VAL A 4 43.77 -18.09 -8.09
N ASP A 5 45.06 -17.85 -7.88
CA ASP A 5 45.63 -16.50 -7.78
C ASP A 5 45.48 -15.71 -9.10
N ILE A 6 45.72 -16.37 -10.26
CA ILE A 6 45.55 -15.76 -11.59
C ILE A 6 44.08 -15.38 -11.87
N LEU A 7 43.13 -16.22 -11.42
CA LEU A 7 41.71 -15.95 -11.61
C LEU A 7 41.27 -14.70 -10.81
N THR A 8 41.78 -14.57 -9.58
CA THR A 8 41.49 -13.43 -8.70
C THR A 8 42.07 -12.12 -9.22
N GLU A 9 43.28 -12.10 -9.78
CA GLU A 9 43.87 -10.89 -10.38
C GLU A 9 43.07 -10.41 -11.61
N LYS A 10 42.66 -11.34 -12.50
CA LYS A 10 41.82 -11.00 -13.65
C LYS A 10 40.46 -10.46 -13.25
N GLN A 11 39.86 -11.01 -12.18
CA GLN A 11 38.60 -10.50 -11.63
C GLN A 11 38.74 -9.08 -11.06
N LYS A 12 39.85 -8.78 -10.36
CA LYS A 12 40.16 -7.42 -9.88
C LYS A 12 40.27 -6.43 -11.04
N LEU A 13 40.99 -6.78 -12.10
CA LEU A 13 41.12 -5.92 -13.28
C LEU A 13 39.78 -5.66 -13.96
N VAL A 14 38.92 -6.68 -14.09
CA VAL A 14 37.56 -6.50 -14.62
C VAL A 14 36.79 -5.53 -13.74
N LEU A 15 36.84 -5.67 -12.42
CA LEU A 15 36.16 -4.78 -11.49
C LEU A 15 36.61 -3.33 -11.67
N GLU A 16 37.91 -3.06 -11.73
CA GLU A 16 38.46 -1.72 -11.98
C GLU A 16 37.95 -1.13 -13.31
N ILE A 17 37.90 -1.95 -14.37
CA ILE A 17 37.37 -1.52 -15.67
C ILE A 17 35.88 -1.16 -15.58
N LEU A 18 35.09 -1.94 -14.82
CA LEU A 18 33.67 -1.69 -14.60
C LEU A 18 33.42 -0.43 -13.77
N GLU A 19 34.22 -0.21 -12.72
CA GLU A 19 34.18 1.02 -11.90
C GLU A 19 34.46 2.27 -12.71
N MET A 20 35.33 2.17 -13.73
CA MET A 20 35.59 3.25 -14.68
C MET A 20 34.52 3.41 -15.77
N ASP A 21 33.52 2.52 -15.85
CA ASP A 21 32.55 2.40 -16.97
C ASP A 21 33.23 2.46 -18.35
N ASN A 22 34.40 1.84 -18.48
CA ASN A 22 35.24 1.97 -19.68
C ASN A 22 35.00 0.83 -20.67
N PHE A 23 34.03 1.04 -21.58
CA PHE A 23 33.67 0.06 -22.61
C PHE A 23 34.87 -0.42 -23.45
N LYS A 24 35.74 0.50 -23.89
CA LYS A 24 36.83 0.14 -24.81
C LYS A 24 37.86 -0.75 -24.12
N LYS A 25 38.24 -0.41 -22.88
CA LYS A 25 39.14 -1.25 -22.07
C LYS A 25 38.53 -2.63 -21.81
N LEU A 26 37.23 -2.71 -21.56
CA LEU A 26 36.57 -4.00 -21.34
C LEU A 26 36.56 -4.86 -22.60
N GLU A 27 36.26 -4.26 -23.75
CA GLU A 27 36.30 -4.92 -25.06
C GLU A 27 37.72 -5.43 -25.38
N ASP A 28 38.73 -4.58 -25.19
CA ASP A 28 40.13 -4.95 -25.41
C ASP A 28 40.57 -6.06 -24.46
N PHE A 29 40.14 -6.01 -23.19
CA PHE A 29 40.38 -7.07 -22.21
C PHE A 29 39.77 -8.41 -22.65
N ILE A 30 38.47 -8.43 -23.01
CA ILE A 30 37.76 -9.62 -23.48
C ILE A 30 38.42 -10.23 -24.72
N ASN A 31 38.91 -9.39 -25.64
CA ASN A 31 39.60 -9.86 -26.85
C ASN A 31 41.01 -10.39 -26.57
N SER A 32 41.66 -9.94 -25.50
CA SER A 32 43.03 -10.33 -25.14
C SER A 32 43.11 -11.62 -24.31
N ILE A 33 42.00 -12.05 -23.68
CA ILE A 33 41.99 -13.26 -22.86
C ILE A 33 41.83 -14.51 -23.73
N GLU A 34 42.74 -15.48 -23.55
CA GLU A 34 42.66 -16.80 -24.22
C GLU A 34 41.53 -17.68 -23.69
N ILE A 35 40.97 -17.32 -22.52
CA ILE A 35 39.92 -18.06 -21.85
C ILE A 35 38.61 -17.28 -22.00
N PRO A 36 37.49 -17.92 -22.40
CA PRO A 36 36.20 -17.24 -22.46
C PRO A 36 35.83 -16.55 -21.14
N ILE A 37 35.30 -15.32 -21.20
CA ILE A 37 34.95 -14.52 -20.01
C ILE A 37 33.98 -15.26 -19.06
N TYR A 38 33.16 -16.18 -19.57
CA TYR A 38 32.26 -16.96 -18.71
C TYR A 38 33.00 -17.86 -17.71
N PHE A 39 34.29 -18.16 -17.89
CA PHE A 39 35.09 -18.87 -16.90
C PHE A 39 35.51 -17.98 -15.73
N LEU A 40 35.59 -16.66 -15.93
CA LEU A 40 35.70 -15.70 -14.83
C LEU A 40 34.37 -15.65 -14.05
N ASN A 41 33.26 -15.86 -14.79
CA ASN A 41 31.88 -15.90 -14.34
C ASN A 41 31.45 -17.18 -13.62
N SER A 42 32.23 -17.60 -12.62
CA SER A 42 31.92 -18.82 -11.84
C SER A 42 30.63 -18.70 -11.00
N THR A 43 30.06 -17.51 -10.82
CA THR A 43 28.90 -17.25 -9.95
C THR A 43 27.85 -16.26 -10.49
N ASN A 44 27.83 -15.94 -11.79
CA ASN A 44 26.97 -14.88 -12.34
C ASN A 44 27.22 -13.48 -11.74
N PHE A 45 28.46 -13.27 -11.29
CA PHE A 45 28.90 -12.12 -10.52
C PHE A 45 29.09 -10.88 -11.39
N GLU A 46 29.63 -11.01 -12.60
CA GLU A 46 30.05 -9.87 -13.43
C GLU A 46 28.86 -9.07 -13.95
N LEU A 47 27.77 -9.72 -14.36
CA LEU A 47 26.57 -8.99 -14.78
C LEU A 47 25.94 -8.25 -13.60
N ASN A 48 25.74 -8.90 -12.44
CA ASN A 48 25.20 -8.18 -11.28
C ASN A 48 26.14 -7.07 -10.79
N MET A 49 27.45 -7.28 -10.89
CA MET A 49 28.45 -6.28 -10.54
C MET A 49 28.37 -5.06 -11.45
N ALA A 50 28.34 -5.27 -12.78
CA ALA A 50 28.17 -4.18 -13.73
C ALA A 50 26.84 -3.44 -13.52
N LEU A 51 25.78 -4.15 -13.17
CA LEU A 51 24.48 -3.56 -12.85
C LEU A 51 24.52 -2.76 -11.55
N PHE A 52 25.20 -3.28 -10.52
CA PHE A 52 25.32 -2.61 -9.22
C PHE A 52 26.14 -1.33 -9.35
N LEU A 53 27.25 -1.38 -10.08
CA LEU A 53 28.08 -0.23 -10.43
C LEU A 53 27.38 0.73 -11.43
N ASN A 54 26.15 0.41 -11.85
CA ASN A 54 25.35 1.20 -12.77
C ASN A 54 26.12 1.51 -14.09
N CYS A 55 26.89 0.54 -14.58
CA CYS A 55 27.62 0.65 -15.83
C CYS A 55 26.66 0.92 -17.00
N SER A 56 27.17 1.54 -18.05
CA SER A 56 26.44 1.81 -19.27
C SER A 56 25.84 0.54 -19.89
N LEU A 57 24.67 0.69 -20.53
CA LEU A 57 24.00 -0.42 -21.24
C LEU A 57 24.93 -1.11 -22.27
N LYS A 58 25.92 -0.40 -22.83
CA LYS A 58 26.91 -0.98 -23.74
C LYS A 58 27.78 -2.02 -23.04
N ILE A 59 28.27 -1.71 -21.84
CA ILE A 59 29.03 -2.67 -21.01
C ILE A 59 28.15 -3.85 -20.63
N VAL A 60 26.92 -3.59 -20.17
CA VAL A 60 25.97 -4.65 -19.80
C VAL A 60 25.72 -5.61 -20.98
N LYS A 61 25.50 -5.08 -22.18
CA LYS A 61 25.34 -5.88 -23.41
C LYS A 61 26.60 -6.68 -23.75
N LEU A 62 27.78 -6.06 -23.61
CA LEU A 62 29.04 -6.72 -23.88
C LEU A 62 29.25 -7.92 -22.96
N ILE A 63 29.01 -7.77 -21.66
CA ILE A 63 29.09 -8.86 -20.68
C ILE A 63 28.04 -9.93 -20.99
N TYR A 64 26.79 -9.54 -21.19
CA TYR A 64 25.70 -10.48 -21.51
C TYR A 64 26.02 -11.37 -22.71
N ASN A 65 26.49 -10.77 -23.81
CA ASN A 65 26.78 -11.47 -25.06
C ASN A 65 27.97 -12.44 -24.95
N ASN A 66 28.92 -12.20 -24.05
CA ASN A 66 30.14 -13.00 -23.93
C ASN A 66 30.10 -14.04 -22.79
N CYS A 67 29.13 -13.95 -21.87
CA CYS A 67 29.07 -14.80 -20.68
C CYS A 67 28.11 -16.01 -20.76
N ASN A 68 27.42 -16.25 -21.89
CA ASN A 68 26.54 -17.41 -22.12
C ASN A 68 25.58 -17.74 -20.95
N TYR A 69 24.88 -16.73 -20.42
CA TYR A 69 23.94 -16.90 -19.31
C TYR A 69 22.84 -17.92 -19.65
N LYS A 70 22.71 -18.98 -18.84
CA LYS A 70 21.62 -19.97 -18.98
C LYS A 70 20.25 -19.36 -18.71
N THR A 71 20.19 -18.41 -17.79
CA THR A 71 18.99 -17.66 -17.41
C THR A 71 19.39 -16.35 -16.77
N LEU A 72 18.51 -15.34 -16.82
CA LEU A 72 18.62 -14.08 -16.08
C LEU A 72 17.84 -14.13 -14.75
N ASN A 73 17.18 -15.26 -14.45
CA ASN A 73 16.33 -15.48 -13.28
C ASN A 73 17.13 -16.16 -12.16
N TYR A 74 18.18 -15.50 -11.70
CA TYR A 74 19.05 -15.99 -10.64
C TYR A 74 19.27 -14.90 -9.61
N VAL A 75 19.84 -15.29 -8.48
CA VAL A 75 20.19 -14.38 -7.40
C VAL A 75 21.68 -14.46 -7.09
N VAL A 76 22.27 -13.32 -6.74
CA VAL A 76 23.64 -13.24 -6.24
C VAL A 76 23.58 -12.66 -4.83
N LYS A 77 24.30 -13.29 -3.91
CA LYS A 77 24.54 -12.73 -2.59
C LYS A 77 25.63 -11.67 -2.73
N CYS A 78 25.26 -10.40 -2.63
CA CYS A 78 26.22 -9.29 -2.68
C CYS A 78 27.24 -9.47 -1.55
N SER A 79 28.43 -9.97 -1.90
CA SER A 79 29.56 -10.12 -0.99
C SER A 79 30.61 -9.08 -1.36
N TYR A 80 30.24 -7.80 -1.26
CA TYR A 80 31.11 -6.67 -1.64
C TYR A 80 32.42 -6.65 -0.83
N HIS A 81 32.41 -7.21 0.38
CA HIS A 81 33.57 -7.23 1.28
C HIS A 81 34.71 -8.17 0.87
N LEU A 82 34.60 -8.95 -0.22
CA LEU A 82 35.69 -9.84 -0.65
C LEU A 82 36.79 -9.14 -1.46
N TYR A 83 36.55 -7.94 -1.99
CA TYR A 83 37.54 -7.19 -2.78
C TYR A 83 38.14 -5.98 -2.04
N ASP A 84 37.58 -5.60 -0.88
CA ASP A 84 37.97 -4.38 -0.13
C ASP A 84 38.81 -4.69 1.13
N LYS A 85 39.48 -5.85 1.19
CA LYS A 85 40.29 -6.21 2.37
C LYS A 85 41.63 -5.48 2.48
N ASP A 86 42.07 -4.79 1.42
CA ASP A 86 43.35 -4.07 1.41
C ASP A 86 43.18 -2.57 1.72
N ASN A 87 41.98 -1.98 1.55
CA ASN A 87 41.75 -0.53 1.75
C ASN A 87 41.12 -0.15 3.10
N ILE A 88 40.62 -1.11 3.89
CA ILE A 88 40.00 -0.81 5.20
C ILE A 88 41.05 -0.60 6.30
N LYS A 89 42.28 -1.10 6.14
CA LYS A 89 43.34 -0.87 7.14
C LYS A 89 43.80 0.59 7.21
N ASP A 90 43.67 1.36 6.13
CA ASP A 90 44.17 2.73 6.07
C ASP A 90 43.11 3.80 6.41
N LYS A 91 41.86 3.40 6.65
CA LYS A 91 40.76 4.30 7.06
C LYS A 91 40.21 4.07 8.47
N MET A 92 40.78 3.14 9.23
CA MET A 92 40.40 2.91 10.64
C MET A 92 41.13 3.85 11.60
N ASN A 93 40.72 5.11 11.63
CA ASN A 93 40.64 5.85 12.89
C ASN A 93 39.27 5.49 13.51
N LEU A 94 39.24 4.33 14.18
CA LEU A 94 38.05 3.81 14.86
C LEU A 94 37.84 4.56 16.17
N ASN A 95 36.82 5.42 16.20
CA ASN A 95 36.16 5.83 17.45
C ASN A 95 34.65 6.07 17.29
N ASP A 96 33.99 5.55 16.25
CA ASP A 96 32.55 5.66 16.11
C ASP A 96 31.89 4.27 16.01
N VAL A 97 31.12 3.96 17.06
CA VAL A 97 30.33 2.73 17.25
C VAL A 97 29.11 2.68 16.28
N ASP A 98 28.87 3.73 15.50
CA ASP A 98 27.70 3.84 14.60
C ASP A 98 27.81 3.05 13.28
N ASN A 99 29.02 2.70 12.81
CA ASN A 99 29.17 1.96 11.53
C ASN A 99 28.85 0.45 11.63
N SER A 100 28.64 -0.07 12.85
CA SER A 100 28.32 -1.49 13.04
C SER A 100 26.90 -1.85 12.59
N ASN A 101 25.94 -0.93 12.72
CA ASN A 101 24.56 -1.14 12.26
C ASN A 101 24.42 -1.02 10.73
N GLU A 102 25.27 -0.22 10.06
CA GLU A 102 25.34 -0.17 8.59
C GLU A 102 25.92 -1.45 7.99
N LEU A 103 26.93 -2.06 8.64
CA LEU A 103 27.54 -3.32 8.21
C LEU A 103 26.66 -4.56 8.47
N ILE A 104 25.78 -4.53 9.47
CA ILE A 104 24.89 -5.65 9.78
C ILE A 104 23.77 -5.80 8.73
N ASN A 105 23.35 -4.72 8.05
CA ASN A 105 22.32 -4.79 7.00
C ASN A 105 22.83 -5.27 5.62
N ILE A 106 24.14 -5.25 5.36
CA ILE A 106 24.71 -5.65 4.07
C ILE A 106 24.84 -7.19 3.96
N ASN A 107 24.68 -7.91 5.07
CA ASN A 107 24.94 -9.35 5.14
C ASN A 107 23.87 -10.28 4.52
N ASN A 108 22.82 -9.75 3.87
CA ASN A 108 21.77 -10.54 3.21
C ASN A 108 21.20 -9.94 1.90
N CYS A 109 21.96 -9.13 1.17
CA CYS A 109 21.53 -8.57 -0.13
C CYS A 109 21.54 -9.64 -1.23
N ILE A 110 20.52 -10.51 -1.25
CA ILE A 110 20.24 -11.43 -2.34
C ILE A 110 19.49 -10.64 -3.42
N LYS A 111 20.14 -10.33 -4.54
CA LYS A 111 19.56 -9.52 -5.62
C LYS A 111 19.57 -10.28 -6.95
N SER A 112 18.54 -10.04 -7.77
CA SER A 112 18.52 -10.50 -9.17
C SER A 112 18.96 -9.38 -10.11
N PRO A 113 19.46 -9.70 -11.32
CA PRO A 113 19.85 -8.67 -12.29
C PRO A 113 18.74 -7.63 -12.54
N LEU A 114 17.50 -8.11 -12.71
CA LEU A 114 16.36 -7.24 -12.97
C LEU A 114 16.04 -6.33 -11.77
N LEU A 115 16.15 -6.85 -10.54
CA LEU A 115 15.95 -6.05 -9.35
C LEU A 115 16.99 -4.92 -9.26
N VAL A 116 18.29 -5.22 -9.45
CA VAL A 116 19.35 -4.21 -9.39
C VAL A 116 19.13 -3.08 -10.41
N SER A 117 18.79 -3.41 -11.66
CA SER A 117 18.47 -2.39 -12.67
C SER A 117 17.29 -1.49 -12.25
N LEU A 118 16.27 -2.07 -11.60
CA LEU A 118 15.12 -1.33 -11.12
C LEU A 118 15.42 -0.48 -9.88
N GLU A 119 16.31 -0.91 -9.00
CA GLU A 119 16.79 -0.14 -7.85
C GLU A 119 17.45 1.15 -8.35
N ASN A 120 18.36 1.01 -9.32
CA ASN A 120 19.07 2.11 -9.99
C ASN A 120 18.18 2.95 -10.93
N SER A 121 16.91 2.56 -11.11
CA SER A 121 15.99 3.19 -12.08
C SER A 121 16.51 3.18 -13.53
N ASP A 122 17.41 2.25 -13.86
CA ASP A 122 17.89 2.04 -15.22
C ASP A 122 16.87 1.21 -16.01
N PHE A 123 15.83 1.91 -16.47
CA PHE A 123 14.75 1.30 -17.24
C PHE A 123 15.21 0.76 -18.61
N GLN A 124 16.29 1.30 -19.18
CA GLN A 124 16.81 0.81 -20.47
C GLN A 124 17.46 -0.56 -20.29
N THR A 125 18.25 -0.72 -19.24
CA THR A 125 18.85 -2.01 -18.92
C THR A 125 17.80 -3.00 -18.41
N ALA A 126 16.86 -2.58 -17.57
CA ALA A 126 15.75 -3.45 -17.16
C ALA A 126 14.93 -3.95 -18.36
N GLU A 127 14.64 -3.09 -19.34
CA GLU A 127 13.94 -3.48 -20.58
C GLU A 127 14.77 -4.46 -21.41
N PHE A 128 16.09 -4.22 -21.51
CA PHE A 128 17.00 -5.13 -22.17
C PHE A 128 17.00 -6.52 -21.51
N LEU A 129 17.06 -6.59 -20.18
CA LEU A 129 17.03 -7.85 -19.43
C LEU A 129 15.71 -8.60 -19.65
N ILE A 130 14.57 -7.91 -19.57
CA ILE A 130 13.24 -8.51 -19.80
C ILE A 130 13.12 -9.06 -21.23
N LYS A 131 13.57 -8.31 -22.24
CA LYS A 131 13.60 -8.77 -23.65
C LYS A 131 14.47 -10.01 -23.85
N ASN A 132 15.46 -10.22 -22.99
CA ASN A 132 16.37 -11.36 -23.01
C ASN A 132 15.98 -12.47 -22.01
N GLY A 133 14.75 -12.46 -21.49
CA GLY A 133 14.19 -13.57 -20.72
C GLY A 133 14.26 -13.42 -19.19
N ALA A 134 14.60 -12.23 -18.68
CA ALA A 134 14.38 -11.94 -17.26
C ALA A 134 12.87 -11.91 -16.96
N ASP A 135 12.44 -12.74 -16.02
CA ASP A 135 11.06 -12.85 -15.57
C ASP A 135 10.74 -11.72 -14.58
N ILE A 136 9.84 -10.83 -15.01
CA ILE A 136 9.34 -9.73 -14.19
C ILE A 136 8.59 -10.19 -12.93
N SER A 137 8.12 -11.43 -12.91
CA SER A 137 7.47 -12.08 -11.77
C SER A 137 8.42 -12.95 -10.95
N PHE A 138 9.73 -12.91 -11.21
CA PHE A 138 10.73 -13.67 -10.48
C PHE A 138 10.66 -13.35 -8.98
N LYS A 139 10.72 -14.40 -8.16
CA LYS A 139 10.68 -14.28 -6.69
C LYS A 139 12.08 -14.38 -6.11
N ILE A 140 12.39 -13.49 -5.19
CA ILE A 140 13.62 -13.51 -4.40
C ILE A 140 13.20 -13.69 -2.95
N ASN A 141 13.59 -14.81 -2.33
CA ASN A 141 13.17 -15.19 -0.99
C ASN A 141 11.63 -15.13 -0.83
N ASP A 142 10.91 -15.75 -1.77
CA ASP A 142 9.44 -15.79 -1.86
C ASP A 142 8.71 -14.44 -2.04
N LYS A 143 9.45 -13.35 -2.25
CA LYS A 143 8.93 -12.01 -2.50
C LYS A 143 9.04 -11.64 -3.97
N TYR A 144 8.00 -11.03 -4.51
CA TYR A 144 8.04 -10.41 -5.84
C TYR A 144 8.90 -9.14 -5.81
N ILE A 145 9.49 -8.78 -6.95
CA ILE A 145 10.25 -7.53 -7.12
C ILE A 145 9.46 -6.29 -6.61
N LEU A 146 8.14 -6.26 -6.83
CA LEU A 146 7.28 -5.19 -6.36
C LEU A 146 7.24 -5.08 -4.81
N GLU A 147 7.22 -6.20 -4.10
CA GLU A 147 7.28 -6.23 -2.62
C GLU A 147 8.63 -5.73 -2.12
N ILE A 148 9.72 -6.16 -2.76
CA ILE A 148 11.08 -5.81 -2.36
C ILE A 148 11.32 -4.30 -2.54
N LEU A 149 10.95 -3.75 -3.70
CA LEU A 149 11.04 -2.32 -3.94
C LEU A 149 10.23 -1.51 -2.92
N ARG A 150 9.10 -2.03 -2.44
CA ARG A 150 8.31 -1.36 -1.38
C ARG A 150 9.00 -1.45 -0.03
N GLU A 151 9.51 -2.62 0.34
CA GLU A 151 10.19 -2.88 1.61
C GLU A 151 11.44 -2.04 1.80
N GLU A 152 12.15 -1.81 0.71
CA GLU A 152 13.37 -1.02 0.69
C GLU A 152 13.10 0.47 0.42
N GLU A 153 11.83 0.89 0.43
CA GLU A 153 11.41 2.28 0.17
C GLU A 153 11.85 2.82 -1.21
N LEU A 154 12.18 1.94 -2.15
CA LEU A 154 12.64 2.26 -3.50
C LEU A 154 11.51 2.34 -4.53
N LEU A 155 10.28 1.93 -4.17
CA LEU A 155 9.13 1.92 -5.05
C LEU A 155 8.67 3.34 -5.38
N THR A 156 8.65 3.67 -6.66
CA THR A 156 8.11 4.94 -7.18
C THR A 156 7.02 4.67 -8.22
N THR A 157 6.20 5.69 -8.51
CA THR A 157 5.21 5.66 -9.60
C THR A 157 5.84 5.30 -10.94
N LYS A 158 7.07 5.76 -11.21
CA LYS A 158 7.81 5.43 -12.45
C LYS A 158 8.15 3.94 -12.51
N LYS A 159 8.69 3.37 -11.42
CA LYS A 159 9.03 1.95 -11.33
C LYS A 159 7.79 1.05 -11.40
N LEU A 160 6.72 1.39 -10.69
CA LEU A 160 5.46 0.64 -10.78
C LEU A 160 4.89 0.68 -12.20
N ASN A 161 4.84 1.85 -12.85
CA ASN A 161 4.42 1.95 -14.24
C ASN A 161 5.28 1.13 -15.18
N PHE A 162 6.59 1.12 -14.98
CA PHE A 162 7.50 0.29 -15.77
C PHE A 162 7.17 -1.20 -15.59
N LEU A 163 6.99 -1.66 -14.35
CA LEU A 163 6.64 -3.05 -14.06
C LEU A 163 5.33 -3.47 -14.74
N LEU A 164 4.27 -2.67 -14.54
CA LEU A 164 2.95 -2.95 -15.11
C LEU A 164 2.96 -2.95 -16.65
N LYS A 165 3.71 -2.02 -17.28
CA LYS A 165 3.86 -1.96 -18.74
C LYS A 165 4.61 -3.15 -19.33
N ASN A 166 5.55 -3.72 -18.57
CA ASN A 166 6.37 -4.84 -19.02
C ASN A 166 5.84 -6.20 -18.58
N GLY A 167 4.54 -6.30 -18.26
CA GLY A 167 3.86 -7.58 -18.07
C GLY A 167 3.80 -8.09 -16.64
N PHE A 168 4.15 -7.27 -15.64
CA PHE A 168 3.88 -7.62 -14.25
C PHE A 168 2.36 -7.73 -14.03
N SER A 169 1.88 -8.92 -13.68
CA SER A 169 0.45 -9.21 -13.55
C SER A 169 0.05 -9.43 -12.10
N LEU A 170 -0.97 -8.71 -11.63
CA LEU A 170 -1.47 -8.94 -10.27
C LEU A 170 -2.22 -10.27 -10.12
N LYS A 171 -2.49 -10.99 -11.23
CA LYS A 171 -3.07 -12.35 -11.17
C LYS A 171 -2.11 -13.31 -10.46
N LYS A 172 -0.81 -13.11 -10.68
CA LYS A 172 0.23 -13.87 -9.98
C LYS A 172 0.53 -13.29 -8.60
N PHE A 173 0.37 -11.98 -8.43
CA PHE A 173 0.75 -11.28 -7.21
C PHE A 173 -0.18 -11.52 -6.02
N GLU A 174 -1.44 -11.88 -6.21
CA GLU A 174 -2.48 -11.91 -5.15
C GLU A 174 -2.77 -10.50 -4.60
N ILE A 175 -4.03 -10.08 -4.62
CA ILE A 175 -4.40 -8.70 -4.24
C ILE A 175 -4.16 -8.43 -2.76
N GLU A 176 -4.27 -9.44 -1.91
CA GLU A 176 -4.06 -9.38 -0.48
C GLU A 176 -2.68 -8.79 -0.13
N ARG A 177 -1.67 -9.07 -0.96
CA ARG A 177 -0.30 -8.57 -0.76
C ARG A 177 -0.17 -7.06 -0.94
N LEU A 178 -1.15 -6.42 -1.58
CA LEU A 178 -1.20 -4.96 -1.71
C LEU A 178 -1.58 -4.25 -0.40
N SER A 179 -1.99 -4.95 0.66
CA SER A 179 -2.44 -4.31 1.91
C SER A 179 -1.38 -3.44 2.57
N ASN A 180 -0.11 -3.75 2.34
CA ASN A 180 1.02 -3.03 2.93
C ASN A 180 1.51 -1.86 2.06
N PHE A 181 0.84 -1.57 0.94
CA PHE A 181 1.24 -0.53 0.01
C PHE A 181 0.51 0.78 0.27
N GLU A 182 1.15 1.90 -0.06
CA GLU A 182 0.45 3.17 -0.14
C GLU A 182 -0.72 3.10 -1.13
N PHE A 183 -1.83 3.75 -0.79
CA PHE A 183 -3.06 3.73 -1.59
C PHE A 183 -2.84 4.18 -3.05
N LYS A 184 -1.91 5.08 -3.31
CA LYS A 184 -1.57 5.51 -4.68
C LYS A 184 -1.09 4.34 -5.55
N TYR A 185 -0.35 3.39 -4.96
CA TYR A 185 0.14 2.21 -5.66
C TYR A 185 -0.98 1.17 -5.81
N ILE A 186 -1.79 0.96 -4.76
CA ILE A 186 -2.99 0.11 -4.82
C ILE A 186 -3.89 0.57 -5.98
N LYS A 187 -4.14 1.88 -6.09
CA LYS A 187 -4.92 2.48 -7.18
C LYS A 187 -4.37 2.11 -8.55
N MET A 188 -3.08 2.31 -8.78
CA MET A 188 -2.42 2.00 -10.05
C MET A 188 -2.50 0.51 -10.39
N CYS A 189 -2.32 -0.35 -9.38
CA CYS A 189 -2.45 -1.79 -9.49
C CYS A 189 -3.85 -2.22 -9.92
N LEU A 190 -4.89 -1.73 -9.23
CA LEU A 190 -6.29 -2.06 -9.55
C LEU A 190 -6.68 -1.59 -10.96
N GLU A 191 -6.30 -0.36 -11.34
CA GLU A 191 -6.60 0.19 -12.66
C GLU A 191 -5.96 -0.61 -13.80
N ASN A 192 -4.72 -1.10 -13.60
CA ASN A 192 -4.03 -1.91 -14.59
C ASN A 192 -4.51 -3.37 -14.63
N TYR A 193 -4.87 -3.96 -13.49
CA TYR A 193 -5.37 -5.33 -13.46
C TYR A 193 -6.74 -5.46 -14.12
N VAL A 194 -7.66 -4.55 -13.80
CA VAL A 194 -9.02 -4.63 -14.34
C VAL A 194 -8.99 -4.44 -15.84
N PHE A 195 -8.34 -3.39 -16.32
CA PHE A 195 -8.37 -3.05 -17.74
C PHE A 195 -7.07 -3.47 -18.43
N ASP A 196 -6.87 -4.78 -18.56
CA ASP A 196 -5.67 -5.33 -19.18
C ASP A 196 -5.56 -4.97 -20.68
N THR A 197 -4.40 -5.24 -21.27
CA THR A 197 -4.14 -4.90 -22.69
C THR A 197 -5.10 -5.62 -23.64
N ASN A 198 -5.56 -6.83 -23.31
CA ASN A 198 -6.49 -7.58 -24.15
C ASN A 198 -7.89 -6.96 -24.10
N PHE A 199 -8.35 -6.55 -22.91
CA PHE A 199 -9.59 -5.82 -22.75
C PHE A 199 -9.58 -4.50 -23.53
N ILE A 200 -8.50 -3.72 -23.41
CA ILE A 200 -8.33 -2.47 -24.16
C ILE A 200 -8.36 -2.73 -25.68
N LYS A 201 -7.65 -3.74 -26.17
CA LYS A 201 -7.67 -4.13 -27.59
C LYS A 201 -9.07 -4.53 -28.06
N ASN A 202 -9.85 -5.23 -27.22
CA ASN A 202 -11.22 -5.59 -27.53
C ASN A 202 -12.13 -4.36 -27.66
N LEU A 203 -12.00 -3.39 -26.74
CA LEU A 203 -12.73 -2.12 -26.84
C LEU A 203 -12.35 -1.32 -28.10
N LEU A 204 -11.06 -1.26 -28.43
CA LEU A 204 -10.59 -0.59 -29.65
C LEU A 204 -11.08 -1.29 -30.92
N SER A 205 -11.18 -2.63 -30.92
CA SER A 205 -11.73 -3.41 -32.02
C SER A 205 -13.21 -3.10 -32.26
N ILE A 206 -14.01 -2.99 -31.19
CA ILE A 206 -15.42 -2.58 -31.27
C ILE A 206 -15.54 -1.22 -31.95
N TYR A 207 -14.74 -0.25 -31.50
CA TYR A 207 -14.72 1.10 -32.06
C TYR A 207 -14.30 1.11 -33.53
N LYS A 208 -13.18 0.47 -33.86
CA LYS A 208 -12.63 0.41 -35.23
C LYS A 208 -13.60 -0.21 -36.24
N ASN A 209 -14.40 -1.18 -35.80
CA ASN A 209 -15.37 -1.87 -36.65
C ASN A 209 -16.74 -1.17 -36.73
N GLY A 210 -16.88 0.04 -36.16
CA GLY A 210 -18.13 0.81 -36.20
C GLY A 210 -19.31 0.12 -35.50
N LYS A 211 -19.06 -0.87 -34.63
CA LYS A 211 -20.11 -1.60 -33.92
C LYS A 211 -20.77 -0.67 -32.90
N ARG A 212 -22.04 -0.34 -33.13
CA ARG A 212 -22.85 0.42 -32.15
C ARG A 212 -23.11 -0.45 -30.93
N ILE A 213 -22.79 0.07 -29.75
CA ILE A 213 -23.09 -0.57 -28.46
C ILE A 213 -23.98 0.37 -27.66
N SER A 214 -25.06 -0.16 -27.10
CA SER A 214 -25.92 0.60 -26.20
C SER A 214 -25.19 0.93 -24.89
N LYS A 215 -25.53 2.05 -24.25
CA LYS A 215 -24.96 2.41 -22.94
C LYS A 215 -25.08 1.28 -21.91
N ARG A 216 -26.21 0.55 -21.92
CA ARG A 216 -26.43 -0.62 -21.05
C ARG A 216 -25.43 -1.74 -21.32
N ASN A 217 -25.21 -2.11 -22.59
CA ASN A 217 -24.29 -3.18 -22.96
C ASN A 217 -22.84 -2.77 -22.69
N PHE A 218 -22.48 -1.52 -22.93
CA PHE A 218 -21.16 -1.00 -22.58
C PHE A 218 -20.91 -1.08 -21.08
N ASN A 219 -21.85 -0.59 -20.26
CA ASN A 219 -21.74 -0.68 -18.81
C ASN A 219 -21.65 -2.13 -18.32
N HIS A 220 -22.39 -3.05 -18.95
CA HIS A 220 -22.27 -4.47 -18.66
C HIS A 220 -20.86 -5.00 -18.94
N ILE A 221 -20.27 -4.68 -20.10
CA ILE A 221 -18.88 -5.05 -20.43
C ILE A 221 -17.89 -4.51 -19.38
N ILE A 222 -18.01 -3.23 -19.01
CA ILE A 222 -17.15 -2.61 -18.00
C ILE A 222 -17.31 -3.29 -16.63
N ASN A 223 -18.55 -3.58 -16.22
CA ASN A 223 -18.82 -4.17 -14.90
C ASN A 223 -18.34 -5.64 -14.83
N VAL A 224 -18.55 -6.42 -15.88
CA VAL A 224 -18.00 -7.78 -15.98
C VAL A 224 -16.48 -7.77 -15.85
N GLU A 225 -15.82 -6.77 -16.46
CA GLU A 225 -14.37 -6.64 -16.36
C GLU A 225 -13.93 -6.29 -14.93
N LYS A 226 -14.60 -5.33 -14.28
CA LYS A 226 -14.32 -4.92 -12.89
C LYS A 226 -14.49 -6.07 -11.89
N ASN A 227 -15.50 -6.90 -12.09
CA ASN A 227 -15.81 -8.03 -11.20
C ASN A 227 -14.79 -9.18 -11.30
N LYS A 228 -13.77 -9.08 -12.16
CA LYS A 228 -12.62 -10.01 -12.17
C LYS A 228 -11.73 -9.87 -10.92
N ILE A 229 -11.90 -8.80 -10.16
CA ILE A 229 -11.21 -8.57 -8.89
C ILE A 229 -12.18 -8.82 -7.75
N VAL A 230 -11.73 -9.59 -6.77
CA VAL A 230 -12.32 -9.58 -5.43
C VAL A 230 -11.42 -8.73 -4.55
N ILE A 231 -11.95 -7.60 -4.04
CA ILE A 231 -11.22 -6.78 -3.06
C ILE A 231 -11.39 -7.42 -1.68
N PRO A 232 -10.29 -7.78 -0.99
CA PRO A 232 -10.34 -8.34 0.35
C PRO A 232 -11.01 -7.39 1.34
N ARG A 233 -11.84 -7.94 2.24
CA ARG A 233 -12.63 -7.15 3.21
C ARG A 233 -11.76 -6.25 4.08
N ASN A 234 -10.57 -6.73 4.49
CA ASN A 234 -9.61 -5.98 5.31
C ASN A 234 -9.19 -4.63 4.69
N PHE A 235 -9.17 -4.49 3.36
CA PHE A 235 -8.88 -3.20 2.72
C PHE A 235 -9.94 -2.16 3.06
N TYR A 236 -11.22 -2.54 3.03
CA TYR A 236 -12.31 -1.65 3.43
C TYR A 236 -12.21 -1.31 4.91
N LEU A 237 -11.93 -2.29 5.76
CA LEU A 237 -11.85 -2.11 7.22
C LEU A 237 -10.76 -1.12 7.62
N GLU A 238 -9.58 -1.22 7.02
CA GLU A 238 -8.47 -0.31 7.28
C GLU A 238 -8.87 1.15 7.03
N TYR A 239 -9.54 1.42 5.90
CA TYR A 239 -9.93 2.78 5.54
C TYR A 239 -11.17 3.27 6.28
N LEU A 240 -12.09 2.38 6.66
CA LEU A 240 -13.20 2.72 7.56
C LEU A 240 -12.69 3.15 8.93
N ASP A 241 -11.72 2.43 9.50
CA ASP A 241 -11.12 2.76 10.80
C ASP A 241 -10.37 4.09 10.79
N LYS A 242 -9.68 4.39 9.67
CA LYS A 242 -9.01 5.67 9.44
C LYS A 242 -9.96 6.80 9.03
N LYS A 243 -11.26 6.52 8.87
CA LYS A 243 -12.29 7.45 8.36
C LYS A 243 -11.98 8.02 6.97
N ASP A 244 -11.22 7.27 6.17
CA ASP A 244 -10.87 7.64 4.80
C ASP A 244 -11.91 7.09 3.82
N TYR A 245 -13.13 7.62 3.93
CA TYR A 245 -14.29 7.12 3.20
C TYR A 245 -14.19 7.27 1.69
N ARG A 246 -13.33 8.19 1.20
CA ARG A 246 -13.05 8.33 -0.23
C ARG A 246 -12.25 7.14 -0.77
N LYS A 247 -11.35 6.54 0.04
CA LYS A 247 -10.68 5.29 -0.32
C LYS A 247 -11.64 4.10 -0.30
N VAL A 248 -12.53 4.04 0.70
CA VAL A 248 -13.61 3.03 0.75
C VAL A 248 -14.48 3.11 -0.50
N GLU A 249 -14.90 4.32 -0.88
CA GLU A 249 -15.67 4.59 -2.10
C GLU A 249 -14.92 4.17 -3.37
N TYR A 250 -13.61 4.46 -3.43
CA TYR A 250 -12.80 4.06 -4.57
C TYR A 250 -12.72 2.53 -4.71
N LEU A 251 -12.50 1.80 -3.61
CA LEU A 251 -12.48 0.33 -3.60
C LEU A 251 -13.86 -0.26 -3.95
N TYR A 252 -14.94 0.39 -3.52
CA TYR A 252 -16.30 -0.04 -3.81
C TYR A 252 -16.60 -0.07 -5.32
N LYS A 253 -15.89 0.71 -6.15
CA LYS A 253 -15.99 0.67 -7.63
C LYS A 253 -15.67 -0.70 -8.23
N TYR A 254 -14.98 -1.55 -7.49
CA TYR A 254 -14.52 -2.89 -7.88
C TYR A 254 -15.22 -4.00 -7.10
N TYR A 255 -16.24 -3.67 -6.30
CA TYR A 255 -16.96 -4.66 -5.51
C TYR A 255 -17.88 -5.51 -6.40
N ASP A 256 -17.80 -6.84 -6.27
CA ASP A 256 -18.67 -7.76 -7.01
C ASP A 256 -20.08 -7.79 -6.40
N THR A 257 -21.00 -7.08 -7.05
CA THR A 257 -22.41 -7.03 -6.67
C THR A 257 -23.19 -8.28 -7.03
N ALA A 258 -22.60 -9.25 -7.77
CA ALA A 258 -23.32 -10.44 -8.23
C ALA A 258 -23.25 -11.65 -7.29
N ASN A 259 -22.17 -11.80 -6.51
CA ASN A 259 -21.87 -13.05 -5.77
C ASN A 259 -21.67 -12.91 -4.25
N SER A 260 -21.99 -11.75 -3.65
CA SER A 260 -21.70 -11.49 -2.24
C SER A 260 -22.97 -11.14 -1.45
N ASN A 261 -23.04 -11.56 -0.17
CA ASN A 261 -23.88 -10.88 0.83
C ASN A 261 -23.68 -9.38 0.64
N SER A 262 -24.77 -8.61 0.57
CA SER A 262 -24.71 -7.23 0.10
C SER A 262 -23.60 -6.46 0.81
N PHE A 263 -22.82 -5.68 0.08
CA PHE A 263 -21.80 -4.80 0.67
C PHE A 263 -22.37 -4.00 1.85
N GLU A 264 -23.65 -3.63 1.73
CA GLU A 264 -24.46 -3.02 2.78
C GLU A 264 -24.44 -3.84 4.08
N GLU A 265 -24.80 -5.12 4.04
CA GLU A 265 -24.76 -6.02 5.21
C GLU A 265 -23.38 -6.07 5.85
N PHE A 266 -22.33 -6.18 5.03
CA PHE A 266 -20.95 -6.19 5.52
C PHE A 266 -20.59 -4.91 6.28
N ILE A 267 -20.87 -3.75 5.68
CA ILE A 267 -20.58 -2.44 6.29
C ILE A 267 -21.42 -2.25 7.54
N LEU A 268 -22.72 -2.55 7.49
CA LEU A 268 -23.63 -2.42 8.62
C LEU A 268 -23.21 -3.32 9.78
N PHE A 269 -22.85 -4.57 9.49
CA PHE A 269 -22.33 -5.49 10.51
C PHE A 269 -21.07 -4.92 11.16
N TYR A 270 -20.11 -4.46 10.36
CA TYR A 270 -18.86 -3.90 10.86
C TYR A 270 -19.09 -2.68 11.75
N LEU A 271 -19.84 -1.68 11.23
CA LEU A 271 -20.09 -0.45 11.96
C LEU A 271 -20.84 -0.72 13.27
N ASN A 272 -21.83 -1.63 13.26
CA ASN A 272 -22.59 -2.00 14.46
C ASN A 272 -21.71 -2.70 15.51
N TYR A 273 -20.86 -3.64 15.07
CA TYR A 273 -19.94 -4.33 15.96
C TYR A 273 -19.00 -3.34 16.67
N PHE A 274 -18.47 -2.35 15.93
CA PHE A 274 -17.56 -1.36 16.48
C PHE A 274 -18.23 -0.33 17.39
N ASP A 275 -19.44 0.15 17.08
CA ASP A 275 -20.16 1.06 17.96
C ASP A 275 -20.51 0.38 19.30
N ARG A 276 -20.95 -0.90 19.25
CA ARG A 276 -21.34 -1.65 20.45
C ARG A 276 -20.15 -2.01 21.34
N ASN A 277 -19.06 -2.51 20.75
CA ASN A 277 -17.96 -3.11 21.52
C ASN A 277 -16.86 -2.10 21.85
N PHE A 278 -16.60 -1.16 20.96
CA PHE A 278 -15.47 -0.23 21.08
C PHE A 278 -15.90 1.22 21.24
N ASN A 279 -17.21 1.51 21.17
CA ASN A 279 -17.76 2.85 21.35
C ASN A 279 -17.13 3.88 20.42
N LYS A 280 -16.73 3.43 19.23
CA LYS A 280 -16.16 4.30 18.24
C LYS A 280 -17.29 5.06 17.56
N LYS A 281 -17.09 6.37 17.39
CA LYS A 281 -17.91 7.29 16.58
C LYS A 281 -18.07 6.85 15.11
N THR A 282 -17.38 5.79 14.67
CA THR A 282 -17.28 5.34 13.27
C THR A 282 -18.64 5.18 12.58
N PHE A 283 -19.65 4.61 13.25
CA PHE A 283 -20.99 4.46 12.65
C PHE A 283 -21.60 5.84 12.31
N TYR A 284 -21.59 6.75 13.28
CA TYR A 284 -22.13 8.09 13.12
C TYR A 284 -21.32 8.92 12.09
N ASP A 285 -19.99 8.86 12.14
CA ASP A 285 -19.13 9.55 11.18
C ASP A 285 -19.34 9.05 9.75
N PHE A 286 -19.54 7.74 9.55
CA PHE A 286 -19.77 7.15 8.24
C PHE A 286 -21.08 7.64 7.62
N PHE A 287 -22.19 7.58 8.35
CA PHE A 287 -23.48 8.05 7.81
C PHE A 287 -23.54 9.57 7.67
N ASN A 288 -22.88 10.33 8.55
CA ASN A 288 -22.70 11.77 8.33
C ASN A 288 -21.91 12.06 7.05
N PHE A 289 -20.91 11.25 6.72
CA PHE A 289 -20.22 11.38 5.44
C PHE A 289 -21.18 11.14 4.27
N ILE A 290 -22.03 10.11 4.33
CA ILE A 290 -23.05 9.84 3.30
C ILE A 290 -24.03 11.01 3.14
N ILE A 291 -24.53 11.59 4.23
CA ILE A 291 -25.48 12.71 4.19
C ILE A 291 -24.85 13.94 3.51
N ASN A 292 -23.63 14.27 3.91
CA ASN A 292 -22.97 15.51 3.51
C ASN A 292 -22.24 15.43 2.17
N ASN A 293 -22.16 14.25 1.55
CA ASN A 293 -21.43 14.05 0.30
C ASN A 293 -22.32 13.36 -0.75
N ASN A 294 -22.03 13.61 -2.02
CA ASN A 294 -22.51 12.72 -3.07
C ASN A 294 -21.54 11.55 -3.15
N THR A 295 -22.06 10.34 -2.91
CA THR A 295 -21.26 9.12 -2.85
C THR A 295 -21.84 8.07 -3.80
N ILE A 296 -20.98 7.17 -4.28
CA ILE A 296 -21.41 5.98 -5.03
C ILE A 296 -21.66 4.76 -4.13
N LEU A 297 -21.48 4.91 -2.81
CA LEU A 297 -21.72 3.83 -1.84
C LEU A 297 -23.21 3.44 -1.85
N PRO A 298 -23.57 2.21 -1.48
CA PRO A 298 -24.94 1.70 -1.61
C PRO A 298 -25.86 2.15 -0.48
N PHE A 299 -25.69 3.38 0.01
CA PHE A 299 -26.53 3.94 1.06
C PHE A 299 -27.17 5.23 0.56
N SER A 300 -28.50 5.27 0.54
CA SER A 300 -29.20 6.53 0.24
C SER A 300 -29.04 7.53 1.37
N LYS A 301 -29.20 8.82 1.07
CA LYS A 301 -29.15 9.87 2.09
C LYS A 301 -30.27 9.71 3.11
N GLU A 302 -31.46 9.33 2.64
CA GLU A 302 -32.64 9.09 3.48
C GLU A 302 -32.39 7.91 4.44
N TYR A 303 -31.77 6.84 3.94
CA TYR A 303 -31.37 5.70 4.78
C TYR A 303 -30.37 6.12 5.84
N ALA A 304 -29.32 6.88 5.45
CA ALA A 304 -28.31 7.38 6.38
C ALA A 304 -28.89 8.26 7.49
N ILE A 305 -29.84 9.15 7.15
CA ILE A 305 -30.56 9.99 8.12
C ILE A 305 -31.32 9.11 9.11
N LYS A 306 -32.10 8.15 8.61
CA LYS A 306 -32.89 7.24 9.46
C LYS A 306 -32.01 6.44 10.42
N GLU A 307 -30.87 5.94 9.97
CA GLU A 307 -29.93 5.20 10.84
C GLU A 307 -29.34 6.10 11.94
N ILE A 308 -28.99 7.35 11.61
CA ILE A 308 -28.52 8.32 12.62
C ILE A 308 -29.63 8.66 13.63
N GLU A 309 -30.87 8.85 13.17
CA GLU A 309 -32.02 9.09 14.04
C GLU A 309 -32.23 7.93 15.02
N ILE A 310 -32.17 6.68 14.54
CA ILE A 310 -32.28 5.48 15.39
C ILE A 310 -31.19 5.47 16.48
N ILE A 311 -29.95 5.80 16.12
CA ILE A 311 -28.86 5.91 17.10
C ILE A 311 -29.16 6.98 18.13
N ILE A 312 -29.52 8.18 17.68
CA ILE A 312 -29.83 9.31 18.55
C ILE A 312 -30.94 8.91 19.53
N GLN A 313 -32.04 8.33 19.05
CA GLN A 313 -33.16 7.91 19.90
C GLN A 313 -32.74 6.85 20.94
N ASN A 314 -31.99 5.83 20.54
CA ASN A 314 -31.49 4.81 21.47
C ASN A 314 -30.59 5.41 22.56
N LYS A 315 -29.76 6.39 22.20
CA LYS A 315 -28.87 7.09 23.13
C LYS A 315 -29.66 8.04 24.05
N LYS A 316 -30.69 8.73 23.54
CA LYS A 316 -31.63 9.51 24.36
C LYS A 316 -32.30 8.63 25.40
N LEU A 317 -32.90 7.50 25.01
CA LEU A 317 -33.56 6.57 25.92
C LEU A 317 -32.63 6.08 27.04
N LYS A 318 -31.39 5.70 26.68
CA LYS A 318 -30.39 5.29 27.66
C LYS A 318 -30.01 6.41 28.62
N MET A 319 -29.87 7.64 28.13
CA MET A 319 -29.59 8.80 28.96
C MET A 319 -30.72 9.08 29.96
N VAL A 320 -31.98 9.04 29.51
CA VAL A 320 -33.16 9.18 30.39
C VAL A 320 -33.16 8.12 31.48
N GLN A 321 -32.84 6.86 31.15
CA GLN A 321 -32.74 5.79 32.14
C GLN A 321 -31.66 6.05 33.19
N LEU A 322 -30.48 6.52 32.78
CA LEU A 322 -29.39 6.86 33.70
C LEU A 322 -29.76 8.01 34.64
N ILE A 323 -30.52 8.98 34.13
CA ILE A 323 -31.00 10.14 34.87
C ILE A 323 -32.07 9.74 35.89
N LYS A 324 -33.08 8.96 35.48
CA LYS A 324 -34.11 8.40 36.38
C LYS A 324 -33.52 7.57 37.53
N ASN A 325 -32.44 6.85 37.26
CA ASN A 325 -31.77 6.02 38.25
C ASN A 325 -30.80 6.81 39.16
N ASN A 326 -30.62 8.12 38.92
CA ASN A 326 -29.63 8.96 39.61
C ASN A 326 -28.19 8.39 39.57
N ASP A 327 -27.84 7.61 38.54
CA ASP A 327 -26.53 6.96 38.41
C ASP A 327 -25.49 7.95 37.84
N THR A 328 -25.02 8.84 38.70
CA THR A 328 -24.11 9.94 38.35
C THR A 328 -22.83 9.45 37.67
N LEU A 329 -22.26 8.33 38.13
CA LEU A 329 -21.02 7.78 37.57
C LEU A 329 -21.22 7.24 36.15
N LYS A 330 -22.27 6.43 35.92
CA LYS A 330 -22.57 5.92 34.58
C LYS A 330 -23.02 7.03 33.64
N LEU A 331 -23.76 8.02 34.12
CA LEU A 331 -24.14 9.20 33.33
C LEU A 331 -22.90 9.99 32.90
N LYS A 332 -21.97 10.28 33.80
CA LYS A 332 -20.71 10.96 33.47
C LYS A 332 -19.90 10.19 32.43
N ALA A 333 -19.79 8.87 32.59
CA ALA A 333 -19.10 8.01 31.61
C ALA A 333 -19.83 8.01 30.26
N PHE A 334 -21.15 7.97 30.26
CA PHE A 334 -21.99 8.05 29.06
C PHE A 334 -21.79 9.38 28.32
N LEU A 335 -21.86 10.52 29.00
CA LEU A 335 -21.70 11.84 28.41
C LEU A 335 -20.30 12.01 27.78
N ARG A 336 -19.25 11.61 28.51
CA ARG A 336 -17.86 11.63 27.99
C ARG A 336 -17.71 10.81 26.72
N LYS A 337 -18.32 9.62 26.69
CA LYS A 337 -18.21 8.66 25.59
C LYS A 337 -19.03 9.05 24.36
N ASN A 338 -20.12 9.80 24.54
CA ASN A 338 -21.02 10.20 23.46
C ASN A 338 -21.00 11.72 23.21
N ASN A 339 -19.91 12.40 23.61
CA ASN A 339 -19.76 13.85 23.46
C ASN A 339 -20.05 14.36 22.03
N TYR A 340 -19.70 13.55 21.04
CA TYR A 340 -19.84 13.84 19.62
C TYR A 340 -21.28 13.90 19.09
N ILE A 341 -22.27 13.42 19.85
CA ILE A 341 -23.70 13.48 19.50
C ILE A 341 -24.54 14.25 20.50
N LEU A 342 -23.95 14.84 21.56
CA LEU A 342 -24.73 15.48 22.63
C LEU A 342 -25.67 16.56 22.08
N ASN A 343 -25.19 17.40 21.15
CA ASN A 343 -25.97 18.47 20.54
C ASN A 343 -27.15 17.96 19.69
N TYR A 344 -27.18 16.66 19.36
CA TYR A 344 -28.27 16.00 18.65
C TYR A 344 -29.21 15.23 19.60
N LEU A 345 -28.79 14.98 20.85
CA LEU A 345 -29.64 14.31 21.84
C LEU A 345 -30.77 15.20 22.32
N TYR A 346 -30.58 16.51 22.41
CA TYR A 346 -31.63 17.44 22.78
C TYR A 346 -31.46 18.73 22.01
N SER A 347 -32.54 19.15 21.34
CA SER A 347 -32.54 20.28 20.41
C SER A 347 -32.59 21.63 21.12
N SER A 348 -32.94 21.63 22.41
CA SER A 348 -33.08 22.85 23.19
C SER A 348 -32.68 22.67 24.66
N LYS A 349 -32.18 23.74 25.27
CA LYS A 349 -31.99 23.87 26.73
C LYS A 349 -33.26 23.49 27.50
N ASN A 350 -34.42 23.85 26.95
CA ASN A 350 -35.73 23.57 27.56
C ASN A 350 -36.04 22.08 27.65
N GLU A 351 -35.70 21.28 26.65
CA GLU A 351 -35.90 19.81 26.71
C GLU A 351 -35.13 19.17 27.87
N ILE A 352 -33.92 19.66 28.14
CA ILE A 352 -33.06 19.14 29.21
C ILE A 352 -33.57 19.59 30.58
N LEU A 353 -34.02 20.84 30.70
CA LEU A 353 -34.62 21.36 31.93
C LEU A 353 -35.91 20.61 32.27
N ASN A 354 -36.76 20.35 31.28
CA ASN A 354 -37.95 19.52 31.46
C ASN A 354 -37.58 18.12 31.96
N LEU A 355 -36.56 17.50 31.35
CA LEU A 355 -36.08 16.18 31.77
C LEU A 355 -35.57 16.15 33.23
N ILE A 356 -34.91 17.22 33.67
CA ILE A 356 -34.43 17.40 35.06
C ILE A 356 -35.61 17.48 36.03
N ASN A 357 -36.60 18.31 35.68
CA ASN A 357 -37.78 18.59 36.51
C ASN A 357 -38.71 17.37 36.59
N ASP A 358 -38.89 16.64 35.49
CA ASP A 358 -39.83 15.51 35.38
C ASP A 358 -39.40 14.27 36.19
N HIS A 359 -38.14 14.20 36.64
CA HIS A 359 -37.56 12.97 37.17
C HIS A 359 -36.92 13.08 38.57
N ASN A 360 -37.20 14.15 39.33
CA ASN A 360 -36.68 14.36 40.70
C ASN A 360 -35.18 14.04 40.80
N THR A 361 -34.42 14.61 39.88
CA THR A 361 -33.01 14.27 39.68
C THR A 361 -32.14 14.82 40.80
N SER A 362 -31.09 14.08 41.17
CA SER A 362 -30.17 14.52 42.22
C SER A 362 -29.37 15.74 41.76
N SER A 363 -28.97 16.60 42.70
CA SER A 363 -28.15 17.80 42.41
C SER A 363 -26.87 17.48 41.63
N SER A 364 -26.28 16.30 41.87
CA SER A 364 -25.10 15.81 41.14
C SER A 364 -25.39 15.50 39.67
N VAL A 365 -26.57 14.94 39.36
CA VAL A 365 -27.02 14.70 37.98
C VAL A 365 -27.34 16.02 37.30
N VAL A 366 -28.06 16.92 37.98
CA VAL A 366 -28.37 18.27 37.47
C VAL A 366 -27.10 19.01 37.08
N TYR A 367 -26.11 19.06 37.97
CA TYR A 367 -24.83 19.71 37.71
C TYR A 367 -24.12 19.12 36.47
N LEU A 368 -24.12 17.79 36.31
CA LEU A 368 -23.52 17.16 35.12
C LEU A 368 -24.24 17.56 33.83
N LEU A 369 -25.57 17.61 33.84
CA LEU A 369 -26.36 17.98 32.66
C LEU A 369 -26.17 19.46 32.31
N GLN A 370 -26.24 20.35 33.31
CA GLN A 370 -25.97 21.76 33.12
C GLN A 370 -24.58 22.00 32.52
N LYS A 371 -23.55 21.35 33.09
CA LYS A 371 -22.17 21.47 32.60
C LYS A 371 -21.98 21.05 31.15
N ASN A 372 -22.64 19.97 30.70
CA ASN A 372 -22.39 19.39 29.38
C ASN A 372 -23.32 19.95 28.28
N PHE A 373 -24.43 20.60 28.64
CA PHE A 373 -25.39 21.07 27.65
C PHE A 373 -25.75 22.55 27.75
N LEU A 374 -25.51 23.19 28.90
CA LEU A 374 -25.94 24.57 29.15
C LEU A 374 -24.78 25.56 29.24
N ASN A 375 -23.56 25.09 29.52
CA ASN A 375 -22.39 25.95 29.77
C ASN A 375 -21.48 26.17 28.56
N GLU A 376 -21.88 25.85 27.33
CA GLU A 376 -21.02 26.15 26.17
C GLU A 376 -21.06 27.62 25.72
N ASN A 377 -21.93 28.50 26.24
CA ASN A 377 -21.94 29.94 25.87
C ASN A 377 -22.74 30.88 26.83
N SER A 378 -22.61 30.79 28.16
CA SER A 378 -23.21 31.85 29.00
C SER A 378 -22.48 32.09 30.32
N ASP A 379 -21.88 33.28 30.44
CA ASP A 379 -21.49 33.96 31.68
C ASP A 379 -22.71 34.43 32.51
N GLU A 380 -23.86 33.75 32.44
CA GLU A 380 -25.05 34.15 33.18
C GLU A 380 -25.70 32.97 33.92
N ASP A 381 -25.64 33.11 35.25
CA ASP A 381 -26.50 32.58 36.30
C ASP A 381 -26.80 31.06 36.32
N THR A 382 -26.04 30.40 37.19
CA THR A 382 -26.47 29.19 37.90
C THR A 382 -27.84 29.38 38.53
N ILE A 383 -28.84 28.69 37.99
CA ILE A 383 -30.17 28.57 38.60
C ILE A 383 -30.06 27.58 39.77
N ASN A 384 -30.47 28.04 40.96
CA ASN A 384 -30.62 27.29 42.21
C ASN A 384 -31.74 26.25 42.15
#